data_AF-A0A820AAV1-F1
#
_entry.id   AF-A0A820AAV1-F1
#
_cell.length_a   1.000
_cell.length_b   1.000
_cell.length_c   1.000
_cell.angle_alpha   90.00
_cell.angle_beta   90.00
_cell.angle_gamma   90.00
#
_symmetry.space_group_name_H-M   'P 1'
#
loop_
_entity.id
_entity.type
_entity.pdbx_description
1 polymer ?
#
loop_
_entity_poly.entity_id
_entity_poly.type
_entity_poly.pdbx_seq_one_letter_code
_entity_poly.pdbx_strand_id
1 'polypeptide(L)'
;MFPEADTNNSNLLLTNDSLDNSIIYPDFSAVNLSYSFQFWFALVLQIPSVICYLLVLTYILTKKTERQALHNHSILVLLFLSFSIVLFDFSWKIDSYRRQGNVWPQVPFLCEVWWLIEYGFYDTCTVILAWSSFQLPPLILWIVFVHGVIPTFLIAIFNVALLIRVLWQRHLRHRDWKKCRKMTFQLLSVCTLYLMLNLPLMLITMVQYAGYPDFATQFQLYLVFFTNIIQYLLPFVCLISLPGIWIKITTFFTWNTRRIMPIMTTINRRNGQ
;
A
#
# COMPACT_ATOMS: atom_id res chain seq x y z
N MET A 1 -82.18 19.37 13.05
CA MET A 1 -81.35 19.94 11.97
C MET A 1 -80.41 20.93 12.65
N PHE A 2 -79.27 20.42 13.09
CA PHE A 2 -78.27 21.14 13.88
C PHE A 2 -77.16 21.62 12.93
N PRO A 3 -76.67 22.87 13.03
CA PRO A 3 -75.41 23.26 12.43
C PRO A 3 -74.26 22.93 13.37
N GLU A 4 -73.25 22.31 12.76
CA GLU A 4 -72.04 21.74 13.33
C GLU A 4 -71.01 22.85 13.64
N ALA A 5 -70.26 22.67 14.72
CA ALA A 5 -69.28 23.62 15.23
C ALA A 5 -67.93 23.45 14.51
N ASP A 6 -67.35 24.56 14.09
CA ASP A 6 -66.01 24.65 13.51
C ASP A 6 -64.91 24.35 14.56
N THR A 7 -64.25 23.20 14.44
CA THR A 7 -62.95 22.91 15.07
C THR A 7 -61.84 23.04 14.03
N ASN A 8 -61.34 24.27 13.85
CA ASN A 8 -60.05 24.56 13.23
C ASN A 8 -59.06 24.92 14.34
N ASN A 9 -58.23 23.96 14.77
CA ASN A 9 -56.88 24.21 15.33
C ASN A 9 -56.23 22.88 15.76
N SER A 10 -55.58 22.21 14.81
CA SER A 10 -54.65 21.11 15.10
C SER A 10 -53.64 20.92 13.98
N ASN A 11 -52.95 22.00 13.57
CA ASN A 11 -51.81 21.97 12.64
C ASN A 11 -50.64 22.78 13.19
N LEU A 12 -50.35 22.67 14.50
CA LEU A 12 -49.23 23.38 15.10
C LEU A 12 -48.56 22.56 16.19
N LEU A 13 -48.09 21.36 15.88
CA LEU A 13 -46.98 20.70 16.58
C LEU A 13 -46.63 19.42 15.81
N LEU A 14 -45.33 19.17 15.62
CA LEU A 14 -44.70 17.98 15.01
C LEU A 14 -44.49 18.03 13.49
N THR A 15 -43.41 18.69 13.07
CA THR A 15 -42.38 18.13 12.17
C THR A 15 -41.17 19.08 12.11
N ASN A 16 -40.50 19.29 13.24
CA ASN A 16 -39.15 19.89 13.28
C ASN A 16 -38.04 18.82 13.41
N ASP A 17 -38.36 17.56 13.08
CA ASP A 17 -37.40 16.44 13.07
C ASP A 17 -36.73 16.24 11.69
N SER A 18 -36.89 17.17 10.75
CA SER A 18 -36.19 17.14 9.45
C SER A 18 -34.88 17.92 9.43
N LEU A 19 -34.31 18.23 10.60
CA LEU A 19 -32.87 18.48 10.76
C LEU A 19 -32.18 17.14 10.98
N ASP A 20 -32.44 16.23 10.03
CA ASP A 20 -31.80 14.94 9.98
C ASP A 20 -30.34 15.22 9.63
N ASN A 21 -29.47 14.82 10.56
CA ASN A 21 -28.02 14.80 10.44
C ASN A 21 -27.63 13.86 9.30
N SER A 22 -27.89 14.30 8.06
CA SER A 22 -27.19 13.87 6.87
C SER A 22 -25.75 14.37 7.00
N ILE A 23 -25.00 13.74 7.90
CA ILE A 23 -23.59 13.54 7.70
C ILE A 23 -23.55 12.91 6.32
N ILE A 24 -23.17 13.72 5.33
CA ILE A 24 -22.91 13.31 3.96
C ILE A 24 -21.72 12.37 4.05
N TYR A 25 -21.97 11.11 4.42
CA TYR A 25 -21.04 10.05 4.15
C TYR A 25 -20.98 10.00 2.63
N PRO A 26 -19.82 10.29 2.01
CA PRO A 26 -19.70 10.23 0.57
C PRO A 26 -20.21 8.86 0.14
N ASP A 27 -21.25 8.86 -0.68
CA ASP A 27 -21.86 7.64 -1.18
C ASP A 27 -20.83 6.94 -2.08
N PHE A 28 -20.06 6.04 -1.47
CA PHE A 28 -19.00 5.25 -2.10
C PHE A 28 -19.54 4.34 -3.22
N SER A 29 -20.87 4.25 -3.39
CA SER A 29 -21.52 3.48 -4.46
C SER A 29 -21.42 4.13 -5.85
N ALA A 30 -20.99 5.40 -5.94
CA ALA A 30 -20.93 6.14 -7.21
C ALA A 30 -19.78 5.73 -8.15
N VAL A 31 -18.82 4.91 -7.70
CA VAL A 31 -17.83 4.31 -8.60
C VAL A 31 -18.45 3.06 -9.23
N ASN A 32 -18.85 3.19 -10.49
CA ASN A 32 -19.34 2.12 -11.37
C ASN A 32 -18.29 1.02 -11.67
N LEU A 33 -17.30 0.80 -10.80
CA LEU A 33 -16.38 -0.31 -10.92
C LEU A 33 -17.01 -1.52 -10.25
N SER A 34 -17.51 -2.46 -11.05
CA SER A 34 -18.19 -3.68 -10.58
C SER A 34 -17.43 -4.33 -9.41
N TYR A 35 -18.12 -4.58 -8.29
CA TYR A 35 -17.54 -5.26 -7.12
C TYR A 35 -16.87 -6.59 -7.49
N SER A 36 -17.40 -7.28 -8.49
CA SER A 36 -16.80 -8.50 -9.06
C SER A 36 -15.40 -8.24 -9.63
N PHE A 37 -15.21 -7.14 -10.36
CA PHE A 37 -13.91 -6.78 -10.89
C PHE A 37 -12.93 -6.46 -9.76
N GLN A 38 -13.33 -5.66 -8.78
CA GLN A 38 -12.49 -5.32 -7.62
C GLN A 38 -12.07 -6.55 -6.83
N PHE A 39 -13.00 -7.48 -6.61
CA PHE A 39 -12.76 -8.75 -5.95
C PHE A 39 -11.72 -9.60 -6.68
N TRP A 40 -11.93 -9.88 -7.97
CA TRP A 40 -11.02 -10.72 -8.75
C TRP A 40 -9.65 -10.07 -8.92
N PHE A 41 -9.62 -8.76 -9.17
CA PHE A 41 -8.39 -8.00 -9.29
C PHE A 41 -7.56 -8.04 -8.00
N ALA A 42 -8.20 -7.77 -6.85
CA ALA A 42 -7.54 -7.83 -5.56
C ALA A 42 -7.06 -9.25 -5.24
N LEU A 43 -7.85 -10.28 -5.51
CA LEU A 43 -7.50 -11.68 -5.24
C LEU A 43 -6.31 -12.16 -6.10
N VAL A 44 -6.30 -11.83 -7.40
CA VAL A 44 -5.21 -12.18 -8.32
C VAL A 44 -3.90 -11.49 -7.91
N LEU A 45 -3.95 -10.28 -7.35
CA LEU A 45 -2.75 -9.59 -6.86
C LEU A 45 -2.32 -10.05 -5.46
N GLN A 46 -3.27 -10.37 -4.59
CA GLN A 46 -2.99 -10.76 -3.20
C GLN A 46 -2.25 -12.10 -3.14
N ILE A 47 -2.66 -13.13 -3.90
CA ILE A 47 -2.04 -14.46 -3.83
C ILE A 47 -0.53 -14.42 -4.17
N PRO A 48 -0.10 -13.84 -5.31
CA PRO A 48 1.32 -13.71 -5.63
C PRO A 48 2.07 -12.81 -4.64
N SER A 49 1.40 -11.75 -4.15
CA SER A 49 2.00 -10.83 -3.17
C SER A 49 2.32 -11.54 -1.85
N VAL A 50 1.39 -12.32 -1.30
CA VAL A 50 1.57 -13.11 -0.07
C VAL A 50 2.71 -14.12 -0.21
N ILE A 51 2.77 -14.84 -1.33
CA ILE A 51 3.88 -15.77 -1.62
C ILE A 51 5.21 -15.00 -1.65
N CYS A 52 5.25 -13.84 -2.30
CA CYS A 52 6.44 -13.00 -2.39
C CYS A 52 6.89 -12.51 -1.00
N TYR A 53 5.97 -12.04 -0.16
CA TYR A 53 6.26 -11.64 1.22
C TYR A 53 6.86 -12.79 2.03
N LEU A 54 6.27 -13.99 1.97
CA LEU A 54 6.78 -15.17 2.68
C LEU A 54 8.20 -15.55 2.22
N LEU A 55 8.46 -15.52 0.91
CA LEU A 55 9.78 -15.81 0.35
C LEU A 55 10.83 -14.78 0.80
N VAL A 56 10.52 -13.49 0.71
CA VAL A 56 11.44 -12.41 1.12
C VAL A 56 11.68 -12.45 2.63
N LEU A 57 10.63 -12.64 3.43
CA LEU A 57 10.73 -12.72 4.89
C LEU A 57 11.58 -13.92 5.31
N THR A 58 11.31 -15.11 4.76
CA THR A 58 12.10 -16.32 5.03
C THR A 58 13.55 -16.15 4.61
N TYR A 59 13.81 -15.52 3.46
CA TYR A 59 15.17 -15.26 2.98
C TYR A 59 15.95 -14.35 3.94
N ILE A 60 15.35 -13.23 4.36
CA ILE A 60 15.98 -12.28 5.29
C ILE A 60 16.21 -12.92 6.67
N LEU A 61 15.24 -13.68 7.17
CA LEU A 61 15.33 -14.36 8.46
C LEU A 61 16.41 -15.46 8.48
N THR A 62 16.59 -16.18 7.38
CA THR A 62 17.56 -17.28 7.28
C THR A 62 19.01 -16.77 7.20
N LYS A 63 19.24 -15.58 6.65
CA LYS A 63 20.60 -15.06 6.42
C LYS A 63 21.12 -14.25 7.61
N LYS A 64 21.77 -14.94 8.55
CA LYS A 64 22.31 -14.39 9.83
C LYS A 64 23.20 -13.15 9.68
N THR A 65 23.98 -13.05 8.60
CA THR A 65 24.90 -11.92 8.33
C THR A 65 24.20 -10.62 7.93
N GLU A 66 22.98 -10.69 7.40
CA GLU A 66 22.21 -9.48 7.10
C GLU A 66 21.47 -8.98 8.34
N ARG A 67 21.11 -9.85 9.29
CA ARG A 67 20.39 -9.44 10.49
C ARG A 67 21.16 -8.50 11.41
N GLN A 68 22.48 -8.40 11.33
CA GLN A 68 23.25 -7.57 12.28
C GLN A 68 23.26 -6.07 11.94
N ALA A 69 22.85 -5.67 10.73
CA ALA A 69 22.75 -4.25 10.41
C ALA A 69 21.43 -3.67 10.95
N LEU A 70 21.49 -2.59 11.71
CA LEU A 70 20.31 -1.91 12.28
C LEU A 70 19.28 -1.57 11.19
N HIS A 71 19.73 -1.10 10.04
CA HIS A 71 18.85 -0.73 8.92
C HIS A 71 18.07 -1.93 8.35
N ASN A 72 18.62 -3.15 8.42
CA ASN A 72 17.93 -4.37 7.96
C ASN A 72 16.77 -4.74 8.91
N HIS A 73 16.82 -4.35 10.19
CA HIS A 73 15.71 -4.57 11.13
C HIS A 73 14.51 -3.69 10.79
N SER A 74 14.72 -2.42 10.42
CA SER A 74 13.61 -1.53 10.02
C SER A 74 12.88 -2.07 8.79
N ILE A 75 13.62 -2.58 7.79
CA ILE A 75 13.02 -3.20 6.61
C ILE A 75 12.27 -4.48 6.99
N LEU A 76 12.82 -5.30 7.88
CA LEU A 76 12.16 -6.52 8.35
C LEU A 76 10.82 -6.22 9.06
N VAL A 77 10.81 -5.23 9.96
CA VAL A 77 9.59 -4.80 10.67
C VAL A 77 8.59 -4.22 9.67
N LEU A 78 9.03 -3.39 8.72
CA LEU A 78 8.17 -2.83 7.68
C LEU A 78 7.52 -3.92 6.82
N LEU A 79 8.31 -4.91 6.39
CA LEU A 79 7.81 -6.04 5.60
C LEU A 79 6.83 -6.91 6.40
N PHE A 80 7.10 -7.13 7.68
CA PHE A 80 6.22 -7.89 8.56
C PHE A 80 4.88 -7.18 8.79
N LEU A 81 4.91 -5.89 9.12
CA LEU A 81 3.69 -5.09 9.26
C LEU A 81 2.92 -5.04 7.95
N SER A 82 3.61 -4.83 6.83
CA SER A 82 2.99 -4.80 5.51
C SER A 82 2.32 -6.12 5.14
N PHE A 83 2.96 -7.24 5.49
CA PHE A 83 2.40 -8.58 5.35
C PHE A 83 1.15 -8.78 6.23
N SER A 84 1.18 -8.31 7.48
CA SER A 84 0.00 -8.34 8.36
C SER A 84 -1.17 -7.54 7.79
N ILE A 85 -0.92 -6.34 7.24
CA ILE A 85 -1.96 -5.55 6.56
C ILE A 85 -2.55 -6.35 5.39
N VAL A 86 -1.72 -6.93 4.53
CA VAL A 86 -2.16 -7.74 3.37
C VAL A 86 -2.94 -8.99 3.79
N LEU A 87 -2.61 -9.60 4.92
CA LEU A 87 -3.32 -10.76 5.43
C LEU A 87 -4.64 -10.43 6.10
N PHE A 88 -4.70 -9.39 6.92
CA PHE A 88 -5.88 -9.11 7.74
C PHE A 88 -6.80 -8.09 7.06
N ASP A 89 -6.30 -6.89 6.77
CA ASP A 89 -7.09 -5.78 6.24
C ASP A 89 -7.61 -6.11 4.83
N PHE A 90 -6.71 -6.49 3.92
CA PHE A 90 -7.10 -6.77 2.55
C PHE A 90 -7.99 -8.01 2.41
N SER A 91 -7.83 -9.01 3.27
CA SER A 91 -8.74 -10.17 3.28
C SER A 91 -10.16 -9.77 3.72
N TRP A 92 -10.27 -8.86 4.69
CA TRP A 92 -11.56 -8.30 5.09
C TRP A 92 -12.19 -7.43 3.99
N LYS A 93 -11.39 -6.59 3.31
CA LYS A 93 -11.85 -5.81 2.15
C LYS A 93 -12.37 -6.71 1.03
N ILE A 94 -11.67 -7.81 0.74
CA ILE A 94 -12.09 -8.78 -0.28
C ILE A 94 -13.40 -9.47 0.12
N ASP A 95 -13.59 -9.84 1.39
CA ASP A 95 -14.87 -10.39 1.85
C ASP A 95 -16.01 -9.35 1.73
N SER A 96 -15.72 -8.07 2.00
CA SER A 96 -16.67 -6.98 1.77
C SER A 96 -17.07 -6.87 0.29
N TYR A 97 -16.12 -6.94 -0.65
CA TYR A 97 -16.44 -6.95 -2.08
C TYR A 97 -17.30 -8.15 -2.49
N ARG A 98 -17.06 -9.32 -1.90
CA ARG A 98 -17.89 -10.51 -2.10
C ARG A 98 -19.34 -10.29 -1.66
N ARG A 99 -19.55 -9.45 -0.65
CA ARG A 99 -20.85 -9.12 -0.05
C ARG A 99 -21.41 -7.79 -0.54
N GLN A 100 -20.98 -7.32 -1.71
CA GLN A 100 -21.48 -6.10 -2.35
C GLN A 100 -21.25 -4.83 -1.50
N GLY A 101 -20.11 -4.77 -0.81
CA GLY A 101 -19.74 -3.64 0.05
C GLY A 101 -20.22 -3.76 1.50
N ASN A 102 -20.95 -4.83 1.85
CA ASN A 102 -21.37 -5.05 3.23
C ASN A 102 -20.27 -5.73 4.05
N VAL A 103 -19.83 -5.04 5.10
CA VAL A 103 -18.86 -5.55 6.07
C VAL A 103 -19.50 -6.62 6.96
N TRP A 104 -18.82 -7.72 7.26
CA TRP A 104 -19.33 -8.74 8.19
C TRP A 104 -18.28 -9.05 9.27
N PRO A 105 -18.63 -8.96 10.56
CA PRO A 105 -19.94 -8.62 11.12
C PRO A 105 -20.28 -7.11 11.03
N GLN A 106 -21.54 -6.77 10.78
CA GLN A 106 -22.03 -5.37 10.77
C GLN A 106 -22.23 -4.83 12.20
N VAL A 107 -21.24 -5.02 13.07
CA VAL A 107 -21.27 -4.45 14.42
C VAL A 107 -20.42 -3.17 14.42
N PRO A 108 -20.97 -2.01 14.83
CA PRO A 108 -20.25 -0.73 14.79
C PRO A 108 -18.89 -0.79 15.49
N PHE A 109 -18.82 -1.51 16.61
CA PHE A 109 -17.57 -1.73 17.34
C PHE A 109 -16.47 -2.37 16.50
N LEU A 110 -16.78 -3.37 15.67
CA LEU A 110 -15.76 -4.00 14.80
C LEU A 110 -15.38 -3.10 13.63
N CYS A 111 -16.28 -2.23 13.16
CA CYS A 111 -15.95 -1.24 12.13
C CYS A 111 -14.93 -0.24 12.64
N GLU A 112 -15.13 0.29 13.86
CA GLU A 112 -14.20 1.21 14.51
C GLU A 112 -12.84 0.55 14.81
N VAL A 113 -12.86 -0.70 15.30
CA VAL A 113 -11.63 -1.48 15.52
C VAL A 113 -10.90 -1.73 14.21
N TRP A 114 -11.63 -2.02 13.12
CA TRP A 114 -11.03 -2.22 11.82
C TRP A 114 -10.42 -0.92 11.29
N TRP A 115 -11.12 0.21 11.39
CA TRP A 115 -10.57 1.53 11.06
C TRP A 115 -9.31 1.84 11.86
N LEU A 116 -9.32 1.60 13.17
CA LEU A 116 -8.15 1.80 14.04
C LEU A 116 -6.97 0.92 13.61
N ILE A 117 -7.25 -0.33 13.23
CA ILE A 117 -6.26 -1.26 12.70
C ILE A 117 -5.70 -0.74 11.37
N GLU A 118 -6.56 -0.37 10.42
CA GLU A 118 -6.17 0.10 9.09
C GLU A 118 -5.32 1.38 9.18
N TYR A 119 -5.84 2.42 9.85
CA TYR A 119 -5.14 3.67 10.06
C TYR A 119 -3.89 3.49 10.92
N GLY A 120 -3.99 2.74 12.02
CA GLY A 120 -2.88 2.53 12.95
C GLY A 120 -1.71 1.79 12.30
N PHE A 121 -1.98 0.74 11.51
CA PHE A 121 -0.93 0.02 10.79
C PHE A 121 -0.33 0.84 9.65
N TYR A 122 -1.14 1.61 8.93
CA TYR A 122 -0.65 2.49 7.87
C TYR A 122 0.24 3.60 8.43
N ASP A 123 -0.21 4.27 9.50
CA ASP A 123 0.58 5.28 10.20
C ASP A 123 1.84 4.70 10.84
N THR A 124 1.77 3.49 11.38
CA THR A 124 2.97 2.81 11.89
C THR A 124 3.97 2.54 10.76
N CYS A 125 3.51 2.15 9.56
CA CYS A 125 4.38 1.99 8.40
C CYS A 125 5.04 3.32 7.98
N THR A 126 4.30 4.42 7.96
CA THR A 126 4.85 5.74 7.62
C THR A 126 5.83 6.24 8.68
N VAL A 127 5.52 6.03 9.96
CA VAL A 127 6.40 6.35 11.09
C VAL A 127 7.68 5.51 11.04
N ILE A 128 7.60 4.22 10.70
CA ILE A 128 8.79 3.36 10.57
C ILE A 128 9.62 3.75 9.34
N LEU A 129 8.98 4.12 8.22
CA LEU A 129 9.67 4.66 7.05
C LEU A 129 10.40 5.97 7.39
N ALA A 130 9.74 6.87 8.10
CA ALA A 130 10.34 8.09 8.62
C ALA A 130 11.49 7.75 9.59
N TRP A 131 11.27 6.90 10.58
CA TRP A 131 12.28 6.44 11.54
C TRP A 131 13.50 5.82 10.86
N SER A 132 13.28 4.98 9.84
CA SER A 132 14.37 4.39 9.05
C SER A 132 15.20 5.43 8.29
N SER A 133 14.61 6.61 8.04
CA SER A 133 15.27 7.77 7.47
C SER A 133 15.98 8.64 8.53
N PHE A 134 15.64 8.49 9.82
CA PHE A 134 16.01 9.37 10.93
C PHE A 134 16.88 8.69 12.01
N GLN A 135 18.15 8.43 11.71
CA GLN A 135 19.15 8.15 12.76
C GLN A 135 19.65 9.45 13.44
N LEU A 136 18.75 10.31 13.97
CA LEU A 136 19.02 11.51 14.80
C LEU A 136 17.82 11.85 15.76
N PRO A 137 18.05 12.48 16.95
CA PRO A 137 17.15 12.47 18.13
C PRO A 137 16.12 13.64 18.23
N PRO A 138 15.56 13.95 19.42
CA PRO A 138 14.22 13.67 19.99
C PRO A 138 13.04 14.53 19.45
N LEU A 139 13.22 15.26 18.34
CA LEU A 139 12.18 16.09 17.68
C LEU A 139 10.99 15.29 17.09
N ILE A 140 11.12 13.95 17.13
CA ILE A 140 10.14 12.91 16.74
C ILE A 140 8.79 13.04 17.47
N LEU A 141 8.70 13.76 18.59
CA LEU A 141 7.49 13.84 19.42
C LEU A 141 6.51 14.97 19.05
N TRP A 142 6.90 15.95 18.23
CA TRP A 142 6.05 17.11 17.84
C TRP A 142 5.64 17.07 16.36
N ILE A 143 6.40 16.42 15.49
CA ILE A 143 6.20 16.39 14.02
C ILE A 143 5.13 15.39 13.56
N VAL A 144 4.81 14.42 14.43
CA VAL A 144 3.64 13.54 14.29
C VAL A 144 2.36 14.39 14.16
N PHE A 145 2.26 15.53 14.85
CA PHE A 145 1.06 16.36 15.02
C PHE A 145 0.48 17.07 13.76
N VAL A 146 1.13 17.02 12.58
CA VAL A 146 0.63 17.66 11.32
C VAL A 146 0.23 16.63 10.23
N HIS A 147 0.33 15.33 10.55
CA HIS A 147 -0.48 14.18 10.07
C HIS A 147 -0.87 14.01 8.59
N GLY A 148 0.08 14.12 7.65
CA GLY A 148 -0.04 13.38 6.37
C GLY A 148 0.58 14.08 5.18
N VAL A 149 0.43 15.40 5.11
CA VAL A 149 1.00 16.19 4.00
C VAL A 149 2.49 16.36 4.19
N ILE A 150 2.92 16.77 5.38
CA ILE A 150 4.32 16.96 5.73
C ILE A 150 5.15 15.67 5.67
N PRO A 151 4.71 14.49 6.17
CA PRO A 151 5.48 13.25 6.00
C PRO A 151 5.67 12.90 4.52
N THR A 152 4.68 13.13 3.66
CA THR A 152 4.80 12.91 2.22
C THR A 152 5.83 13.84 1.59
N PHE A 153 5.79 15.15 1.90
CA PHE A 153 6.80 16.11 1.42
C PHE A 153 8.19 15.84 2.01
N LEU A 154 8.28 15.44 3.27
CA LEU A 154 9.54 15.04 3.91
C LEU A 154 10.11 13.79 3.26
N ILE A 155 9.31 12.75 3.01
CA ILE A 155 9.74 11.56 2.28
C ILE A 155 10.29 11.97 0.90
N ALA A 156 9.64 12.90 0.19
CA ALA A 156 10.14 13.42 -1.08
C ALA A 156 11.48 14.16 -0.93
N ILE A 157 11.57 15.11 0.00
CA ILE A 157 12.80 15.88 0.26
C ILE A 157 13.92 14.95 0.71
N PHE A 158 13.63 13.97 1.57
CA PHE A 158 14.59 12.99 2.05
C PHE A 158 15.03 12.04 0.96
N ASN A 159 14.15 11.58 0.08
CA ASN A 159 14.52 10.79 -1.09
C ASN A 159 15.50 11.55 -1.99
N VAL A 160 15.23 12.84 -2.25
CA VAL A 160 16.10 13.70 -3.03
C VAL A 160 17.44 13.91 -2.31
N ALA A 161 17.43 14.16 -0.99
CA ALA A 161 18.64 14.31 -0.19
C ALA A 161 19.46 13.01 -0.10
N LEU A 162 18.81 11.85 -0.02
CA LEU A 162 19.44 10.52 -0.06
C LEU A 162 20.09 10.30 -1.43
N LEU A 163 19.38 10.64 -2.51
CA LEU A 163 19.89 10.56 -3.87
C LEU A 163 21.11 11.47 -4.06
N ILE A 164 21.06 12.72 -3.57
CA ILE A 164 22.18 13.67 -3.60
C ILE A 164 23.35 13.14 -2.77
N ARG A 165 23.12 12.70 -1.52
CA ARG A 165 24.18 12.12 -0.66
C ARG A 165 24.80 10.89 -1.29
N VAL A 166 24.02 10.04 -1.95
CA VAL A 166 24.53 8.86 -2.65
C VAL A 166 25.33 9.27 -3.89
N LEU A 167 24.86 10.22 -4.69
CA LEU A 167 25.64 10.75 -5.81
C LEU A 167 26.94 11.44 -5.34
N TRP A 168 26.92 12.09 -4.18
CA TRP A 168 28.08 12.72 -3.57
C TRP A 168 29.06 11.70 -2.97
N GLN A 169 28.54 10.66 -2.31
CA GLN A 169 29.32 9.57 -1.74
C GLN A 169 29.95 8.69 -2.83
N ARG A 170 29.32 8.60 -4.02
CA ARG A 170 29.92 8.04 -5.25
C ARG A 170 31.20 8.77 -5.64
N HIS A 171 31.20 10.09 -5.49
CA HIS A 171 32.31 10.95 -5.88
C HIS A 171 33.48 10.83 -4.90
N LEU A 172 33.21 10.64 -3.60
CA LEU A 172 34.24 10.64 -2.55
C LEU A 172 34.78 9.27 -2.12
N ARG A 173 34.02 8.17 -2.27
CA ARG A 173 34.42 6.87 -1.69
C ARG A 173 34.09 5.70 -2.61
N HIS A 174 35.09 5.29 -3.40
CA HIS A 174 34.94 4.29 -4.47
C HIS A 174 34.85 2.82 -3.99
N ARG A 175 35.29 2.51 -2.75
CA ARG A 175 35.62 1.12 -2.35
C ARG A 175 34.46 0.31 -1.73
N ASP A 176 33.50 0.95 -1.04
CA ASP A 176 32.33 0.27 -0.43
C ASP A 176 30.99 0.55 -1.14
N TRP A 177 31.05 1.29 -2.25
CA TRP A 177 29.91 1.78 -3.04
C TRP A 177 28.91 0.70 -3.46
N LYS A 178 29.39 -0.49 -3.84
CA LYS A 178 28.54 -1.54 -4.42
C LYS A 178 27.55 -2.14 -3.40
N LYS A 179 27.85 -2.08 -2.09
CA LYS A 179 27.00 -2.67 -1.03
C LYS A 179 25.94 -1.67 -0.54
N CYS A 180 26.31 -0.42 -0.24
CA CYS A 180 25.36 0.63 0.16
C CYS A 180 24.36 0.98 -0.94
N ARG A 181 24.79 1.03 -2.21
CA ARG A 181 23.94 1.45 -3.34
C ARG A 181 22.68 0.59 -3.51
N LYS A 182 22.77 -0.71 -3.23
CA LYS A 182 21.65 -1.66 -3.45
C LYS A 182 20.51 -1.42 -2.48
N MET A 183 20.83 -1.19 -1.21
CA MET A 183 19.84 -0.93 -0.16
C MET A 183 19.21 0.45 -0.32
N THR A 184 20.00 1.46 -0.71
CA THR A 184 19.48 2.79 -1.02
C THR A 184 18.52 2.78 -2.21
N PHE A 185 18.85 2.10 -3.32
CA PHE A 185 17.93 2.02 -4.45
C PHE A 185 16.63 1.30 -4.10
N GLN A 186 16.70 0.28 -3.23
CA GLN A 186 15.50 -0.39 -2.73
C GLN A 186 14.60 0.58 -1.96
N LEU A 187 15.16 1.29 -0.97
CA LEU A 187 14.41 2.26 -0.17
C LEU A 187 13.86 3.39 -1.05
N LEU A 188 14.70 3.95 -1.93
CA LEU A 188 14.31 5.02 -2.86
C LEU A 188 13.20 4.57 -3.80
N SER A 189 13.25 3.34 -4.32
CA SER A 189 12.21 2.79 -5.20
C SER A 189 10.89 2.63 -4.44
N VAL A 190 10.92 2.12 -3.21
CA VAL A 190 9.73 1.97 -2.37
C VAL A 190 9.13 3.34 -2.05
N CYS A 191 9.95 4.31 -1.67
CA CYS A 191 9.46 5.64 -1.35
C CYS A 191 8.98 6.42 -2.59
N THR A 192 9.61 6.24 -3.76
CA THR A 192 9.14 6.86 -5.01
C THR A 192 7.78 6.30 -5.42
N LEU A 193 7.59 4.99 -5.30
CA LEU A 193 6.30 4.34 -5.57
C LEU A 193 5.21 4.87 -4.62
N TYR A 194 5.55 4.99 -3.33
CA TYR A 194 4.64 5.55 -2.32
C TYR A 194 4.25 6.99 -2.64
N LEU A 195 5.22 7.84 -3.02
CA LEU A 195 4.96 9.24 -3.38
C LEU A 195 4.10 9.37 -4.64
N MET A 196 4.42 8.64 -5.70
CA MET A 196 3.72 8.76 -6.98
C MET A 196 2.21 8.54 -6.83
N LEU A 197 1.83 7.59 -5.98
CA LEU A 197 0.44 7.15 -5.83
C LEU A 197 -0.30 7.87 -4.68
N ASN A 198 0.38 8.27 -3.60
CA ASN A 198 -0.25 9.03 -2.49
C ASN A 198 -0.30 10.55 -2.70
N LEU A 199 0.68 11.13 -3.40
CA LEU A 199 0.74 12.57 -3.63
C LEU A 199 -0.53 13.16 -4.28
N PRO A 200 -1.14 12.55 -5.32
CA PRO A 200 -2.37 13.09 -5.90
C PRO A 200 -3.55 13.07 -4.91
N LEU A 201 -3.66 12.05 -4.06
CA LEU A 201 -4.70 11.96 -3.03
C LEU A 201 -4.52 13.05 -1.96
N MET A 202 -3.28 13.30 -1.54
CA MET A 202 -2.96 14.37 -0.58
C MET A 202 -3.25 15.77 -1.14
N LEU A 203 -2.99 16.00 -2.44
CA LEU A 203 -3.30 17.27 -3.08
C LEU A 203 -4.81 17.53 -3.13
N ILE A 204 -5.61 16.52 -3.48
CA ILE A 204 -7.08 16.66 -3.54
C ILE A 204 -7.66 16.94 -2.16
N THR A 205 -7.25 16.17 -1.15
CA THR A 205 -7.72 16.37 0.23
C THR A 205 -7.35 17.75 0.76
N MET A 206 -6.14 18.27 0.47
CA MET A 206 -5.78 19.65 0.83
C MET A 206 -6.71 20.69 0.21
N VAL A 207 -7.09 20.55 -1.07
CA VAL A 207 -8.03 21.48 -1.73
C VAL A 207 -9.42 21.40 -1.11
N GLN A 208 -9.87 20.20 -0.73
CA GLN A 208 -11.15 20.01 -0.04
C GLN A 208 -11.18 20.72 1.32
N TYR A 209 -10.13 20.55 2.12
CA TYR A 209 -9.99 21.25 3.40
C TYR A 209 -9.85 22.77 3.27
N ALA A 210 -9.40 23.27 2.12
CA ALA A 210 -9.29 24.70 1.84
C ALA A 210 -10.62 25.41 1.54
N GLY A 211 -11.75 24.67 1.59
CA GLY A 211 -13.11 25.23 1.43
C GLY A 211 -13.84 24.77 0.17
N TYR A 212 -13.32 23.77 -0.55
CA TYR A 212 -13.96 23.19 -1.75
C TYR A 212 -14.26 21.70 -1.54
N PRO A 213 -15.21 21.34 -0.66
CA PRO A 213 -15.44 19.94 -0.26
C PRO A 213 -15.80 19.00 -1.42
N ASP A 214 -16.47 19.51 -2.46
CA ASP A 214 -16.88 18.71 -3.63
C ASP A 214 -15.77 18.54 -4.67
N PHE A 215 -14.59 19.14 -4.46
CA PHE A 215 -13.50 19.09 -5.43
C PHE A 215 -12.99 17.65 -5.60
N ALA A 216 -13.09 17.14 -6.84
CA ALA A 216 -12.50 15.86 -7.27
C ALA A 216 -12.89 14.62 -6.43
N THR A 217 -14.04 14.65 -5.73
CA THR A 217 -14.56 13.52 -4.93
C THR A 217 -14.69 12.23 -5.74
N GLN A 218 -15.09 12.34 -7.01
CA GLN A 218 -15.15 11.21 -7.93
C GLN A 218 -13.77 10.59 -8.21
N PHE A 219 -12.72 11.43 -8.35
CA PHE A 219 -11.35 10.97 -8.60
C PHE A 219 -10.69 10.38 -7.35
N GLN A 220 -11.07 10.88 -6.17
CA GLN A 220 -10.54 10.43 -4.89
C GLN A 220 -10.73 8.93 -4.70
N LEU A 221 -11.90 8.39 -5.07
CA LEU A 221 -12.21 6.96 -4.95
C LEU A 221 -11.29 6.09 -5.84
N TYR A 222 -11.00 6.52 -7.07
CA TYR A 222 -10.04 5.84 -7.93
C TYR A 222 -8.63 5.89 -7.35
N LEU A 223 -8.22 7.03 -6.79
CA LEU A 223 -6.90 7.16 -6.15
C LEU A 223 -6.77 6.30 -4.89
N VAL A 224 -7.83 6.16 -4.11
CA VAL A 224 -7.88 5.21 -2.97
C VAL A 224 -7.74 3.77 -3.48
N PHE A 225 -8.38 3.42 -4.61
CA PHE A 225 -8.17 2.12 -5.23
C PHE A 225 -6.71 1.92 -5.70
N PHE A 226 -6.08 2.91 -6.32
CA PHE A 226 -4.68 2.81 -6.76
C PHE A 226 -3.66 2.80 -5.62
N THR A 227 -3.92 3.51 -4.51
CA THR A 227 -3.04 3.49 -3.33
C THR A 227 -3.04 2.13 -2.65
N ASN A 228 -4.17 1.43 -2.64
CA ASN A 228 -4.25 0.03 -2.19
C ASN A 228 -3.33 -0.92 -3.01
N ILE A 229 -3.08 -0.63 -4.29
CA ILE A 229 -2.19 -1.43 -5.14
C ILE A 229 -0.72 -1.36 -4.65
N ILE A 230 -0.32 -0.26 -4.02
CA ILE A 230 1.05 -0.08 -3.49
C ILE A 230 1.40 -1.23 -2.54
N GLN A 231 0.47 -1.59 -1.65
CA GLN A 231 0.71 -2.60 -0.63
C GLN A 231 0.98 -3.98 -1.24
N TYR A 232 0.32 -4.28 -2.36
CA TYR A 232 0.54 -5.50 -3.12
C TYR A 232 1.85 -5.49 -3.91
N LEU A 233 2.30 -4.32 -4.39
CA LEU A 233 3.51 -4.16 -5.20
C LEU A 233 4.80 -4.09 -4.38
N LEU A 234 4.72 -3.65 -3.12
CA LEU A 234 5.85 -3.51 -2.20
C LEU A 234 6.79 -4.74 -2.09
N PRO A 235 6.30 -5.99 -1.98
CA PRO A 235 7.18 -7.15 -1.90
C PRO A 235 7.87 -7.45 -3.23
N PHE A 236 7.24 -7.14 -4.37
CA PHE A 236 7.85 -7.31 -5.70
C PHE A 236 8.99 -6.32 -5.92
N VAL A 237 8.81 -5.06 -5.53
CA VAL A 237 9.86 -4.04 -5.56
C VAL A 237 11.04 -4.46 -4.68
N CYS A 238 10.76 -5.00 -3.48
CA CYS A 238 11.78 -5.55 -2.61
C CYS A 238 12.49 -6.74 -3.26
N LEU A 239 11.75 -7.70 -3.82
CA LEU A 239 12.30 -8.88 -4.48
C LEU A 239 13.24 -8.50 -5.64
N ILE A 240 12.83 -7.55 -6.49
CA ILE A 240 13.65 -7.04 -7.61
C ILE A 240 14.93 -6.38 -7.09
N SER A 241 14.84 -5.69 -5.96
CA SER A 241 15.97 -4.98 -5.36
C SER A 241 16.96 -5.89 -4.62
N LEU A 242 16.60 -7.16 -4.37
CA LEU A 242 17.44 -8.19 -3.74
C LEU A 242 18.16 -9.05 -4.81
N PRO A 243 19.35 -8.66 -5.29
CA PRO A 243 20.04 -9.38 -6.38
C PRO A 243 20.43 -10.82 -6.03
N GLY A 244 20.57 -11.13 -4.72
CA GLY A 244 20.90 -12.49 -4.27
C GLY A 244 19.78 -13.49 -4.50
N ILE A 245 18.52 -13.04 -4.48
CA ILE A 245 17.36 -13.88 -4.77
C ILE A 245 17.17 -13.99 -6.27
N TRP A 246 17.30 -12.87 -7.00
CA TRP A 246 17.17 -12.84 -8.45
C TRP A 246 18.11 -13.80 -9.17
N ILE A 247 19.38 -13.90 -8.74
CA ILE A 247 20.34 -14.86 -9.32
C ILE A 247 19.88 -16.30 -9.10
N LYS A 248 19.34 -16.63 -7.92
CA LYS A 248 18.84 -17.99 -7.65
C LYS A 248 17.59 -18.31 -8.46
N ILE A 249 16.67 -17.36 -8.57
CA ILE A 249 15.44 -17.51 -9.36
C ILE A 249 15.76 -17.68 -10.85
N THR A 250 16.64 -16.84 -11.42
CA THR A 250 17.03 -16.98 -12.83
C THR A 250 17.81 -18.26 -13.09
N THR A 251 18.67 -18.68 -12.16
CA THR A 251 19.39 -19.96 -12.28
C THR A 251 18.41 -21.14 -12.22
N PHE A 252 17.42 -21.10 -11.34
CA PHE A 252 16.38 -22.13 -11.27
C PHE A 252 15.54 -22.18 -12.54
N PHE A 253 15.13 -21.02 -13.06
CA PHE A 253 14.32 -20.92 -14.28
C PHE A 253 15.10 -21.37 -15.52
N THR A 254 16.36 -20.94 -15.67
CA THR A 254 17.24 -21.36 -16.78
C THR A 254 17.64 -22.83 -16.70
N TRP A 255 17.77 -23.40 -15.49
CA TRP A 255 17.99 -24.83 -15.32
C TRP A 255 16.78 -25.65 -15.76
N ASN A 256 15.57 -25.16 -15.54
CA ASN A 256 14.35 -25.80 -16.03
C ASN A 256 14.25 -25.73 -17.57
N THR A 257 14.67 -24.62 -18.19
CA THR A 257 14.69 -24.50 -19.67
C THR A 257 15.71 -25.44 -20.32
N ARG A 258 16.84 -25.73 -19.66
CA ARG A 258 17.86 -26.67 -20.18
C ARG A 258 17.45 -28.15 -20.15
N ARG A 259 16.38 -28.52 -19.43
CA ARG A 259 15.84 -29.89 -19.46
C ARG A 259 14.96 -30.17 -20.68
N ILE A 260 14.64 -29.14 -21.47
CA ILE A 260 13.90 -29.26 -22.73
C ILE A 260 14.88 -29.01 -23.89
N MET A 261 15.98 -29.77 -23.97
CA MET A 261 16.71 -29.89 -25.24
C MET A 261 16.08 -31.05 -26.03
N PRO A 262 15.65 -30.83 -27.28
CA PRO A 262 15.20 -31.91 -28.14
C PRO A 262 16.37 -32.86 -28.35
N ILE A 263 16.14 -34.16 -28.15
CA ILE A 263 17.03 -35.20 -28.61
C ILE A 263 17.21 -34.97 -30.12
N MET A 264 18.33 -34.36 -30.52
CA MET A 264 18.77 -34.41 -31.90
C MET A 264 19.18 -35.85 -32.15
N THR A 265 18.23 -36.63 -32.67
CA THR A 265 18.50 -37.87 -33.38
C THR A 265 19.46 -37.53 -34.52
N THR A 266 20.75 -37.76 -34.29
CA THR A 266 21.76 -37.87 -35.34
C THR A 266 21.38 -39.06 -36.22
N ILE A 267 20.58 -38.81 -37.25
CA ILE A 267 20.39 -39.74 -38.35
C ILE A 267 21.70 -39.77 -39.12
N ASN A 268 22.44 -40.84 -38.86
CA ASN A 268 23.68 -41.22 -39.50
C ASN A 268 23.43 -41.45 -41.00
N ARG A 269 23.74 -40.46 -41.84
CA ARG A 269 23.74 -40.61 -43.30
C ARG A 269 25.14 -41.02 -43.75
N ARG A 270 25.48 -42.29 -43.55
CA ARG A 270 26.38 -43.00 -44.48
C ARG A 270 25.61 -43.15 -45.79
N ASN A 271 26.18 -42.70 -46.91
CA ASN A 271 26.19 -43.40 -48.21
C ASN A 271 26.79 -42.53 -49.33
N GLY A 272 27.57 -43.19 -50.19
CA GLY A 272 28.18 -42.70 -51.45
C GLY A 272 29.64 -42.34 -51.25
N GLN A 273 30.66 -43.17 -51.53
CA GLN A 273 30.92 -43.91 -52.78
C GLN A 273 30.78 -43.03 -54.01
#